data_AF-A0A975T7C0-F1
#
_entry.id   AF-A0A975T7C0-F1
#
_cell.length_a   1.000
_cell.length_b   1.000
_cell.length_c   1.000
_cell.angle_alpha   90.00
_cell.angle_beta   90.00
_cell.angle_gamma   90.00
#
_symmetry.space_group_name_H-M   'P 1'
#
loop_
_entity.id
_entity.type
_entity.pdbx_description
1 polymer ?
#
loop_
_entity_poly.entity_id
_entity_poly.type
_entity_poly.pdbx_seq_one_letter_code
_entity_poly.pdbx_strand_id
1 'polypeptide(L)'
;MEGNSTPVPQQALAALVDTFVKQGHPPQYAQAIATSIIFQTDLDLRNAQIARLLSWLKEEHNDIYASALDIVEKTCTEFERRVKDG
;
A
#
# COMPACT_ATOMS: atom_id res chain seq x y z
N MET A 1 5.65 25.94 -2.16
CA MET A 1 4.20 25.84 -1.93
C MET A 1 3.94 24.43 -1.45
N GLU A 2 3.77 24.28 -0.13
CA GLU A 2 3.45 23.00 0.49
C GLU A 2 2.10 22.54 -0.07
N GLY A 3 2.11 21.36 -0.70
CA GLY A 3 0.93 20.74 -1.27
C GLY A 3 -0.06 20.50 -0.15
N ASN A 4 -1.12 21.32 -0.14
CA ASN A 4 -2.24 21.23 0.77
C ASN A 4 -3.15 20.05 0.37
N SER A 5 -2.54 18.89 0.15
CA SER A 5 -3.22 17.64 -0.11
C SER A 5 -3.65 17.13 1.25
N THR A 6 -4.92 17.37 1.62
CA THR A 6 -5.57 16.52 2.63
C THR A 6 -5.19 15.07 2.30
N PRO A 7 -4.80 14.23 3.27
CA PRO A 7 -4.37 12.88 2.95
C PRO A 7 -5.54 12.20 2.24
N VAL A 8 -5.42 11.95 0.93
CA VAL A 8 -6.41 11.22 0.12
C VAL A 8 -6.92 9.96 0.85
N PRO A 9 -6.08 9.23 1.63
CA PRO A 9 -6.55 8.12 2.45
C PRO A 9 -7.62 8.48 3.49
N GLN A 10 -7.57 9.67 4.10
CA GLN A 10 -8.55 10.09 5.12
C GLN A 10 -9.92 10.40 4.51
N GLN A 11 -9.95 11.04 3.33
CA GLN A 11 -11.20 11.31 2.63
C GLN A 11 -11.83 10.02 2.11
N ALA A 12 -11.03 9.12 1.53
CA ALA A 12 -11.49 7.82 1.06
C ALA A 12 -12.00 6.94 2.22
N LEU A 13 -11.30 6.96 3.36
CA LEU A 13 -11.72 6.26 4.57
C LEU A 13 -13.08 6.76 5.06
N ALA A 14 -13.26 8.08 5.20
CA ALA A 14 -14.52 8.66 5.65
C ALA A 14 -15.69 8.31 4.73
N ALA A 15 -15.47 8.35 3.40
CA ALA A 15 -16.48 7.97 2.42
C ALA A 15 -16.85 6.49 2.49
N LEU A 16 -15.89 5.59 2.70
CA LEU A 16 -16.13 4.16 2.87
C LEU A 16 -16.91 3.88 4.16
N VAL A 17 -16.56 4.53 5.27
CA VAL A 17 -17.29 4.40 6.54
C VAL A 17 -18.75 4.82 6.37
N ASP A 18 -19.00 5.99 5.78
CA ASP A 18 -20.36 6.49 5.53
C ASP A 18 -21.15 5.53 4.62
N THR A 19 -20.50 4.94 3.62
CA THR A 19 -21.10 3.92 2.75
C THR A 19 -21.57 2.69 3.54
N PHE A 20 -20.72 2.13 4.40
CA PHE A 20 -21.09 0.95 5.21
C PHE A 20 -22.14 1.27 6.28
N VAL A 21 -22.11 2.47 6.87
CA VAL A 21 -23.16 2.92 7.80
C VAL A 21 -24.50 3.04 7.08
N LYS A 22 -24.53 3.62 5.86
CA LYS A 22 -25.74 3.72 5.02
C LYS A 22 -26.29 2.36 4.59
N GLN A 23 -25.43 1.34 4.51
CA GLN A 23 -25.83 -0.05 4.28
C GLN A 23 -26.39 -0.75 5.53
N GLY A 24 -26.43 -0.06 6.68
CA GLY A 24 -26.98 -0.57 7.94
C GLY A 24 -25.97 -1.26 8.85
N HIS A 25 -24.68 -1.19 8.55
CA HIS A 25 -23.67 -1.77 9.41
C HIS A 25 -23.37 -0.91 10.65
N PRO A 26 -23.03 -1.52 11.80
CA PRO A 26 -22.60 -0.78 12.98
C PRO A 26 -21.36 0.09 12.68
N PRO A 27 -21.25 1.30 13.26
CA PRO A 27 -20.12 2.21 12.98
C PRO A 27 -18.74 1.60 13.21
N GLN A 28 -18.61 0.77 14.25
CA GLN A 28 -17.34 0.09 14.57
C GLN A 28 -16.94 -0.92 13.48
N TYR A 29 -17.92 -1.66 12.94
CA TYR A 29 -17.69 -2.57 11.81
C TYR A 29 -17.34 -1.78 10.55
N ALA A 30 -18.10 -0.72 10.24
CA ALA A 30 -17.85 0.15 9.10
C ALA A 30 -16.43 0.72 9.12
N GLN A 31 -15.96 1.18 10.29
CA GLN A 31 -14.60 1.66 10.50
C GLN A 31 -13.56 0.56 10.24
N ALA A 32 -13.71 -0.62 10.83
CA ALA A 32 -12.76 -1.72 10.70
C ALA A 32 -12.61 -2.18 9.23
N ILE A 33 -13.73 -2.34 8.53
CA ILE A 33 -13.73 -2.77 7.13
C ILE A 33 -13.18 -1.67 6.21
N ALA A 34 -13.62 -0.42 6.38
CA ALA A 34 -13.12 0.69 5.58
C ALA A 34 -11.60 0.86 5.74
N THR A 35 -11.09 0.76 6.98
CA THR A 35 -9.66 0.79 7.25
C THR A 35 -8.93 -0.38 6.57
N SER A 36 -9.47 -1.59 6.62
CA SER A 36 -8.88 -2.76 5.95
C SER A 36 -8.82 -2.60 4.42
N ILE A 37 -9.88 -2.05 3.82
CA ILE A 37 -9.94 -1.78 2.37
C ILE A 37 -8.89 -0.76 1.96
N ILE A 38 -8.75 0.34 2.71
CA ILE A 38 -7.73 1.36 2.44
C ILE A 38 -6.33 0.76 2.54
N PHE A 39 -6.04 0.00 3.60
CA PHE A 39 -4.75 -0.66 3.75
C PHE A 39 -4.44 -1.62 2.61
N GLN A 40 -5.40 -2.46 2.20
CA GLN A 40 -5.21 -3.37 1.07
C GLN A 40 -4.95 -2.61 -0.22
N THR A 41 -5.74 -1.57 -0.48
CA THR A 41 -5.60 -0.74 -1.70
C THR A 41 -4.22 -0.06 -1.74
N ASP A 42 -3.74 0.44 -0.61
CA ASP A 42 -2.41 1.04 -0.51
C ASP A 42 -1.30 0.02 -0.76
N LEU A 43 -1.41 -1.20 -0.23
CA LEU A 43 -0.46 -2.28 -0.50
C LEU A 43 -0.43 -2.66 -1.98
N ASP A 44 -1.60 -2.79 -2.61
CA ASP A 44 -1.71 -3.10 -4.04
C ASP A 44 -1.07 -2.01 -4.89
N LEU A 45 -1.29 -0.73 -4.55
CA LEU A 45 -0.67 0.39 -5.24
C LEU A 45 0.85 0.38 -5.10
N ARG A 46 1.38 0.11 -3.90
CA ARG A 46 2.82 0.03 -3.67
C ARG A 46 3.45 -1.12 -4.44
N ASN A 47 2.81 -2.28 -4.46
CA ASN A 47 3.25 -3.43 -5.25
C ASN A 47 3.26 -3.10 -6.76
N ALA A 48 2.23 -2.42 -7.26
CA ALA A 48 2.17 -2.01 -8.66
C ALA A 48 3.25 -0.98 -9.02
N GLN A 49 3.55 -0.05 -8.11
CA GLN A 49 4.62 0.94 -8.28
C GLN A 49 6.00 0.26 -8.35
N ILE A 50 6.29 -0.66 -7.43
CA ILE A 50 7.56 -1.42 -7.42
C ILE A 50 7.68 -2.30 -8.67
N ALA A 51 6.62 -3.00 -9.05
CA ALA A 51 6.61 -3.83 -10.25
C ALA A 51 6.91 -3.01 -11.52
N ARG A 52 6.26 -1.85 -11.67
CA ARG A 52 6.52 -0.93 -12.79
C ARG A 52 7.95 -0.41 -12.78
N LEU A 53 8.49 -0.04 -11.61
CA LEU A 53 9.87 0.41 -11.47
C LEU A 53 10.85 -0.69 -11.88
N LEU A 54 10.66 -1.92 -11.41
CA LEU A 54 11.52 -3.05 -11.76
C LEU A 54 11.44 -3.40 -13.25
N SER A 55 10.26 -3.33 -13.87
CA SER A 55 10.12 -3.52 -15.32
C SER A 55 10.88 -2.45 -16.09
N TRP A 56 10.74 -1.18 -15.71
CA TRP A 56 11.48 -0.08 -16.32
C TRP A 56 13.00 -0.25 -16.16
N LEU A 57 13.48 -0.66 -14.98
CA LEU A 57 14.90 -0.96 -14.77
C LEU A 57 15.39 -2.10 -15.66
N LYS A 58 14.58 -3.14 -15.85
CA LYS A 58 14.93 -4.27 -16.72
C LYS A 58 15.08 -3.86 -18.18
N GLU A 59 14.22 -2.97 -18.64
CA GLU A 59 14.17 -2.50 -20.03
C GLU A 59 15.25 -1.46 -20.33
N GLU A 60 15.41 -0.46 -19.45
CA GLU A 60 16.23 0.73 -19.71
C GLU A 60 17.57 0.76 -18.96
N HIS A 61 17.70 -0.01 -17.88
CA HIS A 61 18.83 0.04 -16.93
C HIS A 61 19.27 -1.36 -16.47
N ASN A 62 19.49 -2.25 -17.43
CA ASN A 62 19.80 -3.66 -17.15
C ASN A 62 21.12 -3.86 -16.38
N ASP A 63 22.02 -2.87 -16.40
CA ASP A 63 23.27 -2.83 -15.63
C ASP A 63 23.04 -2.82 -14.11
N ILE A 64 21.93 -2.26 -13.64
CA ILE A 64 21.57 -2.18 -12.21
C ILE A 64 20.35 -3.03 -11.83
N TYR A 65 19.63 -3.59 -12.80
CA TYR A 65 18.39 -4.33 -12.57
C TYR A 65 18.57 -5.47 -11.54
N ALA A 66 19.61 -6.29 -11.67
CA ALA A 66 19.85 -7.41 -10.77
C ALA A 66 20.07 -6.95 -9.32
N SER A 67 20.83 -5.88 -9.11
CA SER A 67 21.08 -5.30 -7.78
C SER A 67 19.82 -4.69 -7.19
N ALA A 68 18.99 -4.03 -8.00
CA ALA A 68 17.72 -3.47 -7.54
C ALA A 68 16.72 -4.57 -7.14
N LEU A 69 16.67 -5.68 -7.89
CA LEU A 69 15.84 -6.83 -7.55
C LEU A 69 16.25 -7.46 -6.21
N ASP A 70 17.55 -7.67 -5.99
CA ASP A 70 18.10 -8.21 -4.74
C ASP A 70 17.72 -7.33 -3.52
N ILE A 71 17.70 -6.01 -3.67
CA ILE A 71 17.26 -5.09 -2.60
C ILE A 71 15.78 -5.33 -2.24
N VAL A 72 14.91 -5.51 -3.25
CA VAL A 72 13.48 -5.77 -3.03
C VAL A 72 13.28 -7.12 -2.33
N GLU A 73 13.98 -8.17 -2.76
CA GLU A 73 13.90 -9.50 -2.14
C GLU A 73 14.42 -9.52 -0.69
N LYS A 74 15.50 -8.80 -0.41
CA LYS A 74 16.01 -8.62 0.95
C LYS A 74 15.01 -7.91 1.85
N THR A 75 14.24 -6.97 1.32
CA THR A 75 13.18 -6.29 2.08
C THR A 75 12.10 -7.28 2.56
N CYS A 76 11.71 -8.25 1.72
CA CYS A 76 10.80 -9.33 2.12
C CYS A 76 11.39 -10.20 3.23
N THR A 77 12.66 -10.58 3.09
CA THR A 77 13.36 -11.40 4.10
C THR A 77 13.46 -10.67 5.44
N GLU A 78 13.78 -9.37 5.42
CA GLU A 78 13.83 -8.55 6.62
C GLU A 78 12.45 -8.42 7.28
N PHE A 79 11.39 -8.24 6.49
CA PHE A 79 10.04 -8.18 6.99
C PHE A 79 9.65 -9.49 7.68
N GLU A 80 9.87 -10.63 7.04
CA GLU A 80 9.61 -11.95 7.64
C GLU A 80 10.38 -12.15 8.95
N ARG A 81 11.64 -11.72 8.98
CA ARG A 81 12.45 -11.78 10.20
C ARG A 81 11.83 -10.93 11.31
N ARG A 82 11.44 -9.68 11.02
CA ARG A 82 10.80 -8.79 12.02
C ARG A 82 9.50 -9.39 12.56
N VAL A 83 8.67 -9.98 11.70
CA VAL A 83 7.43 -10.65 12.11
C VAL A 83 7.68 -11.87 13.00
N LYS A 84 8.74 -12.64 12.72
CA LYS A 84 9.14 -13.80 13.55
C LYS A 84 9.72 -13.38 14.90
N ASP A 85 10.47 -12.28 14.94
CA ASP A 85 11.21 -11.83 16.12
C ASP A 85 10.34 -11.01 17.10
N GLY A 86 9.21 -10.44 16.64
CA GLY A 86 8.25 -9.70 17.47
C GLY A 86 8.51 -8.20 17.56
#